data_AF-A0A7U3YBK8-F1
#
_entry.id   AF-A0A7U3YBK8-F1
#
_cell.length_a   1.000
_cell.length_b   1.000
_cell.length_c   1.000
_cell.angle_alpha   90.00
_cell.angle_beta   90.00
_cell.angle_gamma   90.00
#
_symmetry.space_group_name_H-M   'P 1'
#
loop_
_entity.id
_entity.type
_entity.pdbx_description
1 polymer ?
#
loop_
_entity_poly.entity_id
_entity_poly.type
_entity_poly.pdbx_seq_one_letter_code
_entity_poly.pdbx_strand_id
1 'polypeptide(L)'
;MDITQIKRLSPIQEFIIEFRDSAEFTLVNKMFSRFDTLIQEYIDFREGLNLTKYKALYKEYNNEKFIFLYSGANIHQFNSRFFEDRAAKESSKLLWIDKKDLEKVLMKDSQYQAERVFYRVIASNTNERTMIGTLSPKNCYCVNSIYINYEKIPISLYKKLFIISIFNSFVFDFIIRRFVNSNVLKSCLYQCPMPQPEEDEILNNSLYLTLAKNTSLRIVKNDPDNFKYLLYLEYFEFGKEEVDKMLNLDPKDEFFKEKENENNFIVASLYSLTKEDFVTLLNDFKVCKNKKGEDYISSLIKGYENYLRRMDKHNAA
;
A
#
# COMPACT_ATOMS: atom_id res chain seq x y z
N MET A 1 16.86 -26.73 -2.88
CA MET A 1 15.50 -26.58 -2.35
C MET A 1 14.79 -27.90 -2.48
N ASP A 2 14.06 -28.32 -1.44
CA ASP A 2 13.14 -29.47 -1.50
C ASP A 2 11.69 -29.01 -1.78
N ILE A 3 10.78 -29.96 -2.02
CA ILE A 3 9.37 -29.67 -2.35
C ILE A 3 8.66 -28.93 -1.20
N THR A 4 8.99 -29.25 0.05
CA THR A 4 8.42 -28.61 1.24
C THR A 4 8.81 -27.13 1.30
N GLN A 5 10.05 -26.79 0.95
CA GLN A 5 10.53 -25.42 0.83
C GLN A 5 9.86 -24.67 -0.32
N ILE A 6 9.64 -25.30 -1.48
CA ILE A 6 8.93 -24.69 -2.60
C ILE A 6 7.50 -24.32 -2.17
N LYS A 7 6.77 -25.25 -1.56
CA LYS A 7 5.40 -25.01 -1.09
C LYS A 7 5.31 -23.92 -0.02
N ARG A 8 6.32 -23.77 0.82
CA ARG A 8 6.37 -22.67 1.80
C ARG A 8 6.61 -21.32 1.13
N LEU A 9 7.49 -21.26 0.13
CA LEU A 9 7.95 -20.02 -0.49
C LEU A 9 7.03 -19.55 -1.63
N SER A 10 6.32 -20.46 -2.29
CA SER A 10 5.31 -20.17 -3.31
C SER A 10 4.10 -21.08 -3.11
N PRO A 11 3.26 -20.80 -2.09
CA PRO A 11 2.19 -21.72 -1.70
C PRO A 11 1.05 -21.83 -2.71
N ILE A 12 0.91 -20.85 -3.61
CA ILE A 12 -0.17 -20.83 -4.62
C ILE A 12 0.37 -21.19 -6.00
N GLN A 13 1.48 -20.58 -6.42
CA GLN A 13 1.99 -20.76 -7.78
C GLN A 13 3.02 -21.90 -7.89
N GLU A 14 3.53 -22.43 -6.77
CA GLU A 14 4.50 -23.53 -6.67
C GLU A 14 5.73 -23.40 -7.59
N PHE A 15 6.21 -22.18 -7.86
CA PHE A 15 7.40 -21.96 -8.67
C PHE A 15 8.66 -21.78 -7.82
N ILE A 16 9.82 -22.00 -8.46
CA ILE A 16 11.12 -21.80 -7.85
C ILE A 16 11.44 -20.30 -7.87
N ILE A 17 11.56 -19.70 -6.69
CA ILE A 17 12.08 -18.33 -6.54
C ILE A 17 13.59 -18.36 -6.76
N GLU A 18 14.09 -17.46 -7.61
CA GLU A 18 15.52 -17.24 -7.77
C GLU A 18 16.04 -16.31 -6.67
N PHE A 19 17.22 -16.66 -6.13
CA PHE A 19 17.92 -15.88 -5.12
C PHE A 19 19.27 -15.44 -5.67
N ARG A 20 19.62 -14.17 -5.45
CA ARG A 20 20.92 -13.57 -5.73
C ARG A 20 22.02 -14.22 -4.90
N ASP A 21 21.76 -14.46 -3.62
CA ASP A 21 22.75 -14.93 -2.66
C ASP A 21 22.11 -15.64 -1.46
N SER A 22 22.95 -16.22 -0.59
CA SER A 22 22.51 -16.94 0.61
C SER A 22 21.89 -16.02 1.68
N ALA A 23 22.27 -14.74 1.72
CA ALA A 23 21.70 -13.77 2.65
C ALA A 23 20.25 -13.47 2.27
N GLU A 24 19.97 -13.25 0.98
CA GLU A 24 18.61 -13.08 0.46
C GLU A 24 17.77 -14.33 0.70
N PHE A 25 18.29 -15.53 0.42
CA PHE A 25 17.59 -16.78 0.71
C PHE A 25 17.20 -16.90 2.19
N THR A 26 18.12 -16.58 3.10
CA THR A 26 17.87 -16.62 4.54
C THR A 26 16.82 -15.61 4.95
N LEU A 27 16.90 -14.39 4.43
CA LEU A 27 15.94 -13.31 4.67
C LEU A 27 14.53 -13.69 4.18
N VAL A 28 14.40 -14.19 2.96
CA VAL A 28 13.10 -14.61 2.41
C VAL A 28 12.51 -15.74 3.25
N ASN A 29 13.27 -16.77 3.61
CA ASN A 29 12.76 -17.83 4.48
C ASN A 29 12.29 -17.31 5.85
N LYS A 30 13.04 -16.38 6.45
CA LYS A 30 12.67 -15.73 7.71
C LYS A 30 11.32 -15.02 7.57
N MET A 31 11.14 -14.22 6.52
CA MET A 31 9.92 -13.45 6.31
C MET A 31 8.70 -14.34 6.05
N PHE A 32 8.86 -15.39 5.25
CA PHE A 32 7.79 -16.36 4.93
C PHE A 32 7.42 -17.28 6.08
N SER A 33 8.27 -17.41 7.09
CA SER A 33 7.98 -18.20 8.28
C SER A 33 7.36 -17.36 9.41
N ARG A 34 7.24 -16.04 9.23
CA ARG A 34 6.80 -15.14 10.29
C ARG A 34 5.29 -15.04 10.42
N PHE A 35 4.59 -14.99 9.29
CA PHE A 35 3.14 -14.81 9.22
C PHE A 35 2.56 -15.79 8.20
N ASP A 36 1.29 -16.12 8.37
CA ASP A 36 0.54 -16.83 7.35
C ASP A 36 0.36 -15.96 6.10
N THR A 37 0.17 -16.62 4.97
CA THR A 37 -0.18 -15.93 3.73
C THR A 37 -1.51 -15.20 3.86
N LEU A 38 -1.61 -14.03 3.21
CA LEU A 38 -2.84 -13.27 3.14
C LEU A 38 -3.99 -14.15 2.62
N ILE A 39 -5.10 -14.18 3.35
CA ILE A 39 -6.30 -14.93 2.96
C ILE A 39 -7.36 -14.00 2.37
N GLN A 40 -8.17 -14.52 1.45
CA GLN A 40 -9.20 -13.73 0.78
C GLN A 40 -10.32 -13.29 1.74
N GLU A 41 -10.56 -14.05 2.80
CA GLU A 41 -11.53 -13.75 3.86
C GLU A 41 -11.13 -12.51 4.66
N TYR A 42 -9.83 -12.26 4.83
CA TYR A 42 -9.32 -11.09 5.54
C TYR A 42 -9.49 -9.82 4.70
N ILE A 43 -9.15 -9.89 3.41
CA ILE A 43 -9.44 -8.85 2.43
C ILE A 43 -9.54 -9.42 0.99
N ASP A 44 -10.70 -9.18 0.36
CA ASP A 44 -10.92 -9.53 -1.04
C ASP A 44 -10.78 -8.30 -1.95
N PHE A 45 -10.39 -8.54 -3.20
CA PHE A 45 -10.25 -7.52 -4.23
C PHE A 45 -10.94 -7.90 -5.53
N ARG A 46 -11.44 -6.90 -6.25
CA ARG A 46 -11.98 -7.05 -7.60
C ARG A 46 -11.37 -6.01 -8.52
N GLU A 47 -11.22 -6.37 -9.80
CA GLU A 47 -10.79 -5.40 -10.80
C GLU A 47 -11.88 -4.35 -11.03
N GLY A 48 -11.47 -3.13 -11.34
CA GLY A 48 -12.38 -2.11 -11.85
C GLY A 48 -12.99 -2.45 -13.22
N LEU A 49 -13.70 -1.48 -13.80
CA LEU A 49 -14.33 -1.63 -15.11
C LEU A 49 -13.31 -1.97 -16.21
N ASN A 50 -13.63 -2.96 -17.04
CA ASN A 50 -12.74 -3.43 -18.09
C ASN A 50 -12.64 -2.43 -19.25
N LEU A 51 -11.43 -1.88 -19.46
CA LEU A 51 -11.17 -0.86 -20.48
C LEU A 51 -11.50 -1.31 -21.90
N THR A 52 -11.23 -2.57 -22.23
CA THR A 52 -11.43 -3.11 -23.58
C THR A 52 -12.91 -3.37 -23.85
N LYS A 53 -13.61 -3.97 -22.88
CA LYS A 53 -15.02 -4.37 -23.01
C LYS A 53 -15.95 -3.16 -23.18
N TYR A 54 -15.67 -2.07 -22.46
CA TYR A 54 -16.54 -0.89 -22.44
C TYR A 54 -15.91 0.35 -23.10
N LYS A 55 -14.92 0.15 -23.99
CA LYS A 55 -14.15 1.22 -24.63
C LYS A 55 -15.00 2.36 -25.20
N ALA A 56 -16.14 2.03 -25.82
CA ALA A 56 -17.03 3.02 -26.44
C ALA A 56 -17.71 3.98 -25.43
N LEU A 57 -17.82 3.57 -24.17
CA LEU A 57 -18.45 4.35 -23.10
C LEU A 57 -17.48 5.37 -22.48
N TYR A 58 -16.18 5.14 -22.56
CA TYR A 58 -15.18 6.00 -21.95
C TYR A 58 -14.91 7.26 -22.76
N LYS A 59 -14.67 8.36 -22.04
CA LYS A 59 -14.40 9.69 -22.57
C LYS A 59 -13.07 10.19 -22.01
N GLU A 60 -12.26 10.81 -22.87
CA GLU A 60 -10.98 11.43 -22.49
C GLU A 60 -11.12 12.94 -22.22
N TYR A 61 -12.35 13.41 -21.99
CA TYR A 61 -12.67 14.79 -21.65
C TYR A 61 -13.71 14.82 -20.53
N ASN A 62 -13.69 15.90 -19.74
CA ASN A 62 -14.62 16.09 -18.63
C ASN A 62 -15.92 16.77 -19.10
N ASN A 63 -17.04 16.41 -18.47
CA ASN A 63 -18.34 17.05 -18.59
C ASN A 63 -19.06 16.95 -17.23
N GLU A 64 -19.94 17.89 -16.89
CA GLU A 64 -20.70 17.88 -15.63
C GLU A 64 -21.49 16.57 -15.38
N LYS A 65 -21.89 15.87 -16.44
CA LYS A 65 -22.63 14.59 -16.36
C LYS A 65 -21.72 13.37 -16.23
N PHE A 66 -20.41 13.56 -16.33
CA PHE A 66 -19.45 12.47 -16.35
C PHE A 66 -18.84 12.24 -14.97
N ILE A 67 -18.54 10.98 -14.71
CA ILE A 67 -17.90 10.51 -13.49
C ILE A 67 -16.46 10.12 -13.82
N PHE A 68 -15.53 10.59 -13.00
CA PHE A 68 -14.11 10.27 -13.15
C PHE A 68 -13.86 8.79 -12.86
N LEU A 69 -13.07 8.15 -13.72
CA LEU A 69 -12.64 6.77 -13.57
C LEU A 69 -11.15 6.73 -13.22
N TYR A 70 -10.85 6.30 -12.00
CA TYR A 70 -9.49 6.11 -11.54
C TYR A 70 -8.80 4.98 -12.32
N SER A 71 -7.63 5.28 -12.86
CA SER A 71 -6.69 4.31 -13.40
C SER A 71 -5.45 4.20 -12.52
N GLY A 72 -4.67 3.12 -12.69
CA GLY A 72 -3.46 2.89 -11.91
C GLY A 72 -2.42 4.00 -12.04
N ALA A 73 -2.46 4.80 -13.11
CA ALA A 73 -1.58 5.96 -13.28
C ALA A 73 -2.04 7.20 -12.49
N ASN A 74 -3.29 7.21 -12.01
CA ASN A 74 -3.87 8.32 -11.26
C ASN A 74 -3.62 8.23 -9.75
N ILE A 75 -3.09 7.10 -9.26
CA ILE A 75 -2.79 6.87 -7.85
C ILE A 75 -1.30 6.61 -7.63
N HIS A 76 -0.84 6.94 -6.43
CA HIS A 76 0.47 6.57 -5.91
C HIS A 76 0.35 6.19 -4.44
N GLN A 77 1.47 5.84 -3.79
CA GLN A 77 1.49 5.46 -2.39
C GLN A 77 0.81 6.52 -1.52
N PHE A 78 -0.23 6.11 -0.80
CA PHE A 78 -1.03 6.98 0.06
C PHE A 78 -1.66 8.19 -0.66
N ASN A 79 -1.75 8.17 -2.00
CA ASN A 79 -2.21 9.31 -2.79
C ASN A 79 -3.23 8.86 -3.85
N SER A 80 -4.50 9.14 -3.59
CA SER A 80 -5.61 8.98 -4.56
C SER A 80 -5.56 10.02 -5.68
N ARG A 81 -4.99 11.20 -5.44
CA ARG A 81 -4.97 12.36 -6.36
C ARG A 81 -3.67 12.52 -7.11
N PHE A 82 -2.91 11.43 -7.31
CA PHE A 82 -1.61 11.53 -7.94
C PHE A 82 -1.68 12.11 -9.36
N PHE A 83 -2.82 12.00 -10.05
CA PHE A 83 -3.08 12.66 -11.34
C PHE A 83 -2.92 14.20 -11.34
N GLU A 84 -2.90 14.85 -10.18
CA GLU A 84 -2.64 16.29 -10.07
C GLU A 84 -1.15 16.64 -10.09
N ASP A 85 -0.29 15.66 -9.75
CA ASP A 85 1.16 15.78 -9.76
C ASP A 85 1.67 15.99 -11.20
N ARG A 86 2.71 16.83 -11.34
CA ARG A 86 3.31 17.12 -12.65
C ARG A 86 3.85 15.85 -13.32
N ALA A 87 4.43 14.93 -12.55
CA ALA A 87 4.95 13.66 -13.05
C ALA A 87 3.84 12.72 -13.58
N ALA A 88 2.62 12.82 -13.04
CA ALA A 88 1.48 12.04 -13.52
C ALA A 88 0.83 12.64 -14.77
N LYS A 89 0.83 13.97 -14.90
CA LYS A 89 0.26 14.71 -16.04
C LYS A 89 0.95 14.38 -17.36
N GLU A 90 2.24 14.03 -17.32
CA GLU A 90 3.01 13.66 -18.51
C GLU A 90 2.70 12.24 -19.01
N SER A 91 2.07 11.39 -18.20
CA SER A 91 1.96 9.95 -18.46
C SER A 91 0.54 9.37 -18.43
N SER A 92 -0.48 10.12 -18.00
CA SER A 92 -1.82 9.58 -17.78
C SER A 92 -2.94 10.33 -18.52
N LYS A 93 -3.74 9.58 -19.28
CA LYS A 93 -5.02 10.05 -19.81
C LYS A 93 -6.08 9.93 -18.71
N LEU A 94 -6.81 11.01 -18.44
CA LEU A 94 -7.96 10.98 -17.53
C LEU A 94 -9.15 10.36 -18.25
N LEU A 95 -9.80 9.40 -17.60
CA LEU A 95 -10.94 8.69 -18.15
C LEU A 95 -12.20 9.06 -17.41
N TRP A 96 -13.28 9.19 -18.17
CA TRP A 96 -14.58 9.62 -17.70
C TRP A 96 -15.67 8.71 -18.30
N ILE A 97 -16.80 8.59 -17.62
CA ILE A 97 -17.97 7.85 -18.11
C ILE A 97 -19.25 8.62 -17.81
N ASP A 98 -20.22 8.61 -18.72
CA ASP A 98 -21.54 9.19 -18.46
C ASP A 98 -22.24 8.43 -17.32
N LYS A 99 -22.86 9.15 -16.39
CA LYS A 99 -23.55 8.55 -15.24
C LYS A 99 -24.57 7.47 -15.66
N LYS A 100 -25.33 7.69 -16.74
CA LYS A 100 -26.32 6.71 -17.23
C LYS A 100 -25.66 5.47 -17.81
N ASP A 101 -24.48 5.61 -18.42
CA ASP A 101 -23.72 4.48 -18.95
C ASP A 101 -23.03 3.71 -17.84
N LEU A 102 -22.57 4.41 -16.80
CA LEU A 102 -22.05 3.79 -15.58
C LEU A 102 -23.11 2.90 -14.92
N GLU A 103 -24.33 3.39 -14.73
CA GLU A 103 -25.44 2.63 -14.14
C GLU A 103 -25.74 1.32 -14.88
N LYS A 104 -25.50 1.26 -16.21
CA LYS A 104 -25.70 0.04 -17.01
C LYS A 104 -24.59 -1.00 -16.80
N VAL A 105 -23.39 -0.58 -16.42
CA VAL A 105 -22.21 -1.47 -16.29
C VAL A 105 -21.86 -1.79 -14.84
N LEU A 106 -22.41 -1.06 -13.87
CA LEU A 106 -22.23 -1.34 -12.46
C LEU A 106 -22.92 -2.65 -12.04
N MET A 107 -22.24 -3.38 -11.16
CA MET A 107 -22.83 -4.55 -10.49
C MET A 107 -23.74 -4.08 -9.36
N LYS A 108 -24.78 -4.87 -9.01
CA LYS A 108 -25.68 -4.54 -7.89
C LYS A 108 -24.92 -4.33 -6.56
N ASP A 109 -23.84 -5.08 -6.34
CA ASP A 109 -23.01 -4.97 -5.12
C ASP A 109 -22.05 -3.78 -5.11
N SER A 110 -21.84 -3.10 -6.25
CA SER A 110 -20.95 -1.93 -6.34
C SER A 110 -21.59 -0.62 -5.86
N GLN A 111 -22.75 -0.70 -5.21
CA GLN A 111 -23.49 0.45 -4.69
C GLN A 111 -22.99 0.93 -3.32
N TYR A 112 -22.10 0.19 -2.66
CA TYR A 112 -21.56 0.60 -1.36
C TYR A 112 -20.54 1.73 -1.50
N GLN A 113 -21.00 2.95 -1.18
CA GLN A 113 -20.32 4.24 -1.31
C GLN A 113 -19.25 4.52 -0.25
N ALA A 114 -18.69 3.48 0.39
CA ALA A 114 -17.65 3.63 1.40
C ALA A 114 -16.26 3.75 0.76
N GLU A 115 -15.32 4.33 1.49
CA GLU A 115 -13.90 4.31 1.16
C GLU A 115 -13.39 2.88 1.08
N ARG A 116 -12.57 2.60 0.08
CA ARG A 116 -12.09 1.25 -0.23
C ARG A 116 -10.57 1.26 -0.37
N VAL A 117 -9.94 0.12 -0.13
CA VAL A 117 -8.50 0.00 -0.42
C VAL A 117 -8.32 -0.15 -1.92
N PHE A 118 -7.54 0.74 -2.51
CA PHE A 118 -7.03 0.62 -3.87
C PHE A 118 -5.62 0.06 -3.86
N TYR A 119 -5.32 -0.83 -4.80
CA TYR A 119 -3.95 -1.05 -5.22
C TYR A 119 -3.79 -1.11 -6.73
N ARG A 120 -2.61 -0.70 -7.20
CA ARG A 120 -2.28 -0.61 -8.62
C ARG A 120 -1.92 -1.99 -9.19
N VAL A 121 -2.50 -2.35 -10.34
CA VAL A 121 -2.17 -3.60 -11.06
C VAL A 121 -0.82 -3.48 -11.74
N ILE A 122 -0.64 -2.46 -12.58
CA ILE A 122 0.54 -2.34 -13.45
C ILE A 122 1.73 -1.86 -12.62
N ALA A 123 2.63 -2.77 -12.29
CA ALA A 123 3.89 -2.48 -11.61
C ALA A 123 4.93 -3.56 -11.91
N SER A 124 6.20 -3.16 -11.99
CA SER A 124 7.32 -4.07 -12.22
C SER A 124 8.06 -4.40 -10.93
N ASN A 125 8.70 -5.57 -10.86
CA ASN A 125 9.64 -5.90 -9.79
C ASN A 125 10.96 -5.11 -9.85
N THR A 126 11.20 -4.37 -10.92
CA THR A 126 12.37 -3.48 -11.08
C THR A 126 12.05 -2.01 -10.81
N ASN A 127 10.77 -1.65 -10.64
CA ASN A 127 10.36 -0.27 -10.41
C ASN A 127 10.87 0.25 -9.05
N GLU A 128 10.81 1.58 -8.88
CA GLU A 128 11.06 2.24 -7.58
C GLU A 128 10.19 1.61 -6.48
N ARG A 129 8.91 1.39 -6.78
CA ARG A 129 7.93 0.69 -5.95
C ARG A 129 7.18 -0.36 -6.76
N THR A 130 6.84 -1.48 -6.14
CA THR A 130 6.06 -2.57 -6.76
C THR A 130 4.64 -2.58 -6.23
N MET A 131 4.43 -2.59 -4.92
CA MET A 131 3.11 -2.46 -4.33
C MET A 131 2.81 -0.98 -4.08
N ILE A 132 1.70 -0.51 -4.61
CA ILE A 132 1.23 0.86 -4.47
C ILE A 132 -0.22 0.78 -4.03
N GLY A 133 -0.47 1.18 -2.78
CA GLY A 133 -1.80 1.20 -2.17
C GLY A 133 -2.22 2.60 -1.72
N THR A 134 -3.52 2.86 -1.74
CA THR A 134 -4.10 4.07 -1.14
C THR A 134 -5.54 3.81 -0.73
N LEU A 135 -6.12 4.72 0.04
CA LEU A 135 -7.56 4.74 0.27
C LEU A 135 -8.25 5.46 -0.89
N SER A 136 -9.38 4.93 -1.32
CA SER A 136 -10.23 5.52 -2.34
C SER A 136 -11.15 6.57 -1.70
N PRO A 137 -11.45 7.69 -2.37
CA PRO A 137 -12.51 8.57 -1.92
C PRO A 137 -13.85 7.84 -1.92
N LYS A 138 -14.84 8.37 -1.18
CA LYS A 138 -16.23 7.90 -1.30
C LYS A 138 -16.69 8.10 -2.74
N ASN A 139 -17.59 7.23 -3.21
CA ASN A 139 -18.23 7.38 -4.53
C ASN A 139 -17.30 7.40 -5.75
N CYS A 140 -16.11 6.83 -5.64
CA CYS A 140 -15.20 6.72 -6.77
C CYS A 140 -15.37 5.39 -7.52
N TYR A 141 -15.01 5.40 -8.80
CA TYR A 141 -15.00 4.21 -9.66
C TYR A 141 -13.65 4.09 -10.33
N CYS A 142 -13.21 2.88 -10.60
CA CYS A 142 -11.91 2.62 -11.20
C CYS A 142 -12.02 1.70 -12.40
N VAL A 143 -10.97 1.70 -13.22
CA VAL A 143 -10.81 0.77 -14.34
C VAL A 143 -9.91 -0.41 -13.93
N ASN A 144 -9.83 -1.43 -14.79
CA ASN A 144 -9.11 -2.68 -14.53
C ASN A 144 -7.59 -2.57 -14.34
N SER A 145 -7.02 -1.37 -14.29
CA SER A 145 -5.63 -1.13 -13.85
C SER A 145 -5.51 -0.89 -12.33
N ILE A 146 -6.64 -0.93 -11.62
CA ILE A 146 -6.74 -0.89 -10.16
C ILE A 146 -7.57 -2.08 -9.69
N TYR A 147 -7.10 -2.71 -8.62
CA TYR A 147 -7.93 -3.56 -7.79
C TYR A 147 -8.52 -2.74 -6.65
N ILE A 148 -9.82 -2.87 -6.45
CA ILE A 148 -10.59 -2.26 -5.35
C ILE A 148 -10.99 -3.34 -4.37
N ASN A 149 -10.87 -3.06 -3.07
CA ASN A 149 -11.27 -4.03 -2.07
C ASN A 149 -12.79 -4.27 -2.14
N TYR A 150 -13.17 -5.53 -2.28
CA TYR A 150 -14.55 -5.97 -2.29
C TYR A 150 -14.95 -6.39 -0.88
N GLU A 151 -16.09 -5.87 -0.42
CA GLU A 151 -16.57 -6.08 0.95
C GLU A 151 -17.96 -6.64 0.84
N LYS A 152 -18.06 -7.96 1.04
CA LYS A 152 -19.33 -8.58 1.35
C LYS A 152 -19.82 -8.13 2.73
N ILE A 153 -18.87 -8.00 3.66
CA ILE A 153 -19.05 -7.40 4.99
C ILE A 153 -18.08 -6.21 5.06
N PRO A 154 -18.56 -4.99 5.36
CA PRO A 154 -17.70 -3.84 5.51
C PRO A 154 -16.61 -4.06 6.56
N ILE A 155 -15.37 -3.68 6.24
CA ILE A 155 -14.27 -3.64 7.22
C ILE A 155 -14.02 -2.20 7.65
N SER A 156 -13.52 -2.02 8.87
CA SER A 156 -13.32 -0.69 9.45
C SER A 156 -12.18 0.09 8.81
N LEU A 157 -12.20 1.41 9.04
CA LEU A 157 -11.16 2.30 8.56
C LEU A 157 -9.80 1.98 9.20
N TYR A 158 -9.74 1.59 10.48
CA TYR A 158 -8.50 1.16 11.12
C TYR A 158 -7.87 -0.02 10.40
N LYS A 159 -8.67 -1.04 10.05
CA LYS A 159 -8.21 -2.20 9.26
C LYS A 159 -7.73 -1.79 7.87
N LYS A 160 -8.46 -0.92 7.17
CA LYS A 160 -8.05 -0.40 5.85
C LYS A 160 -6.72 0.35 5.91
N LEU A 161 -6.56 1.25 6.88
CA LEU A 161 -5.35 2.05 7.07
C LEU A 161 -4.16 1.15 7.45
N PHE A 162 -4.38 0.15 8.31
CA PHE A 162 -3.37 -0.85 8.64
C PHE A 162 -2.91 -1.61 7.38
N ILE A 163 -3.83 -2.13 6.58
CA ILE A 163 -3.48 -2.86 5.34
C ILE A 163 -2.70 -1.97 4.36
N ILE A 164 -3.14 -0.72 4.16
CA ILE A 164 -2.45 0.26 3.31
C ILE A 164 -1.03 0.53 3.82
N SER A 165 -0.82 0.54 5.14
CA SER A 165 0.50 0.71 5.75
C SER A 165 1.46 -0.43 5.37
N ILE A 166 0.98 -1.67 5.44
CA ILE A 166 1.77 -2.86 5.10
C ILE A 166 2.07 -2.85 3.61
N PHE A 167 1.05 -2.66 2.77
CA PHE A 167 1.18 -2.65 1.31
C PHE A 167 2.19 -1.62 0.81
N ASN A 168 2.29 -0.48 1.47
CA ASN A 168 3.22 0.58 1.07
C ASN A 168 4.60 0.50 1.73
N SER A 169 4.91 -0.57 2.48
CA SER A 169 6.23 -0.76 3.09
C SER A 169 7.26 -1.35 2.11
N PHE A 170 8.55 -1.07 2.32
CA PHE A 170 9.64 -1.73 1.60
C PHE A 170 9.66 -3.24 1.85
N VAL A 171 9.23 -3.67 3.04
CA VAL A 171 9.13 -5.08 3.44
C VAL A 171 8.15 -5.83 2.55
N PHE A 172 6.93 -5.31 2.41
CA PHE A 172 5.92 -5.94 1.57
C PHE A 172 6.27 -5.84 0.07
N ASP A 173 6.85 -4.72 -0.37
CA ASP A 173 7.40 -4.61 -1.73
C ASP A 173 8.41 -5.72 -2.01
N PHE A 174 9.34 -5.98 -1.09
CA PHE A 174 10.37 -7.00 -1.26
C PHE A 174 9.79 -8.41 -1.36
N ILE A 175 8.75 -8.71 -0.57
CA ILE A 175 8.02 -9.98 -0.64
C ILE A 175 7.31 -10.11 -1.99
N ILE A 176 6.50 -9.12 -2.37
CA ILE A 176 5.65 -9.25 -3.56
C ILE A 176 6.45 -9.23 -4.87
N ARG A 177 7.64 -8.60 -4.87
CA ARG A 177 8.59 -8.61 -6.01
C ARG A 177 9.01 -10.00 -6.46
N ARG A 178 8.89 -11.01 -5.59
CA ARG A 178 9.17 -12.41 -5.95
C ARG A 178 8.11 -13.04 -6.85
N PHE A 179 6.91 -12.49 -6.83
CA PHE A 179 5.75 -13.02 -7.54
C PHE A 179 5.34 -12.17 -8.74
N VAL A 180 5.95 -10.98 -8.89
CA VAL A 180 5.55 -9.97 -9.87
C VAL A 180 6.59 -9.86 -10.96
N ASN A 181 6.14 -9.91 -12.21
CA ASN A 181 6.94 -9.49 -13.36
C ASN A 181 6.57 -8.07 -13.78
N SER A 182 5.34 -7.87 -14.27
CA SER A 182 4.83 -6.58 -14.75
C SER A 182 3.44 -6.20 -14.23
N ASN A 183 2.78 -7.13 -13.52
CA ASN A 183 1.46 -6.91 -12.93
C ASN A 183 1.37 -7.54 -11.54
N VAL A 184 0.80 -6.80 -10.59
CA VAL A 184 0.44 -7.27 -9.26
C VAL A 184 -0.97 -7.88 -9.33
N LEU A 185 -1.04 -9.15 -9.71
CA LEU A 185 -2.31 -9.88 -9.77
C LEU A 185 -2.73 -10.36 -8.37
N LYS A 186 -4.01 -10.69 -8.18
CA LYS A 186 -4.51 -11.29 -6.92
C LYS A 186 -3.70 -12.52 -6.50
N SER A 187 -3.32 -13.38 -7.44
CA SER A 187 -2.50 -14.56 -7.17
C SER A 187 -1.11 -14.22 -6.61
N CYS A 188 -0.54 -13.06 -6.98
CA CYS A 188 0.71 -12.59 -6.40
C CYS A 188 0.49 -12.10 -4.96
N LEU A 189 -0.60 -11.34 -4.76
CA LEU A 189 -0.94 -10.77 -3.46
C LEU A 189 -1.20 -11.85 -2.40
N TYR A 190 -1.99 -12.88 -2.71
CA TYR A 190 -2.34 -13.94 -1.75
C TYR A 190 -1.21 -14.94 -1.48
N GLN A 191 -0.06 -14.82 -2.15
CA GLN A 191 1.16 -15.55 -1.76
C GLN A 191 1.97 -14.82 -0.69
N CYS A 192 1.66 -13.55 -0.43
CA CYS A 192 2.45 -12.73 0.47
C CYS A 192 2.08 -13.05 1.93
N PRO A 193 3.03 -13.48 2.78
CA PRO A 193 2.83 -13.48 4.23
C PRO A 193 2.59 -12.04 4.70
N MET A 194 1.64 -11.84 5.63
CA MET A 194 1.49 -10.57 6.35
C MET A 194 0.65 -10.73 7.63
N PRO A 195 0.81 -9.84 8.62
CA PRO A 195 -0.09 -9.78 9.77
C PRO A 195 -1.53 -9.50 9.32
N GLN A 196 -2.48 -10.20 9.94
CA GLN A 196 -3.91 -10.13 9.61
C GLN A 196 -4.78 -9.85 10.86
N PRO A 197 -4.49 -8.77 11.64
CA PRO A 197 -5.24 -8.44 12.84
C PRO A 197 -6.66 -7.95 12.54
N GLU A 198 -7.61 -8.32 13.38
CA GLU A 198 -8.92 -7.66 13.40
C GLU A 198 -8.84 -6.30 14.11
N GLU A 199 -9.92 -5.51 14.04
CA GLU A 199 -9.94 -4.14 14.57
C GLU A 199 -9.51 -4.07 16.04
N ASP A 200 -10.07 -4.91 16.91
CA ASP A 200 -9.73 -4.91 18.33
C ASP A 200 -8.23 -5.14 18.56
N GLU A 201 -7.58 -6.00 17.76
CA GLU A 201 -6.15 -6.24 17.84
C GLU A 201 -5.34 -5.04 17.34
N ILE A 202 -5.82 -4.34 16.31
CA ILE A 202 -5.20 -3.10 15.82
C ILE A 202 -5.25 -2.02 16.89
N LEU A 203 -6.39 -1.86 17.55
CA LEU A 203 -6.61 -0.82 18.56
C LEU A 203 -5.83 -1.09 19.84
N ASN A 204 -5.70 -2.36 20.25
CA ASN A 204 -4.97 -2.75 21.46
C ASN A 204 -3.46 -2.92 21.25
N ASN A 205 -2.97 -2.94 20.02
CA ASN A 205 -1.54 -3.01 19.70
C ASN A 205 -1.00 -1.66 19.26
N SER A 206 -0.11 -1.08 20.08
CA SER A 206 0.45 0.26 19.84
C SER A 206 1.18 0.39 18.49
N LEU A 207 1.85 -0.67 18.02
CA LEU A 207 2.52 -0.66 16.72
C LEU A 207 1.52 -0.67 15.56
N TYR A 208 0.45 -1.47 15.66
CA TYR A 208 -0.60 -1.53 14.64
C TYR A 208 -1.41 -0.24 14.58
N LEU A 209 -1.75 0.33 15.73
CA LEU A 209 -2.40 1.63 15.81
C LEU A 209 -1.51 2.73 15.23
N THR A 210 -0.20 2.71 15.53
CA THR A 210 0.77 3.68 14.97
C THR A 210 0.85 3.57 13.44
N LEU A 211 0.87 2.34 12.90
CA LEU A 211 0.82 2.12 11.45
C LEU A 211 -0.42 2.75 10.81
N ALA A 212 -1.60 2.54 11.40
CA ALA A 212 -2.85 3.12 10.93
C ALA A 212 -2.85 4.66 11.04
N LYS A 213 -2.37 5.19 12.17
CA LYS A 213 -2.28 6.64 12.47
C LYS A 213 -1.31 7.36 11.53
N ASN A 214 -0.13 6.81 11.29
CA ASN A 214 0.81 7.37 10.33
C ASN A 214 0.27 7.29 8.90
N THR A 215 -0.43 6.21 8.56
CA THR A 215 -1.05 6.05 7.24
C THR A 215 -2.15 7.07 7.00
N SER A 216 -2.97 7.40 8.01
CA SER A 216 -3.96 8.46 7.88
C SER A 216 -3.31 9.82 7.60
N LEU A 217 -2.25 10.18 8.33
CA LEU A 217 -1.49 11.41 8.07
C LEU A 217 -0.98 11.47 6.63
N ARG A 218 -0.45 10.35 6.12
CA ARG A 218 0.07 10.25 4.75
C ARG A 218 -1.01 10.34 3.69
N ILE A 219 -2.22 9.88 3.96
CA ILE A 219 -3.36 10.03 3.04
C ILE A 219 -3.89 11.47 3.08
N VAL A 220 -4.10 12.01 4.28
CA VAL A 220 -4.69 13.34 4.48
C VAL A 220 -3.83 14.44 3.89
N LYS A 221 -2.49 14.36 3.99
CA LYS A 221 -1.63 15.38 3.38
C LYS A 221 -1.77 15.45 1.85
N ASN A 222 -2.12 14.33 1.21
CA ASN A 222 -2.18 14.23 -0.25
C ASN A 222 -3.57 14.55 -0.79
N ASP A 223 -4.61 14.37 0.02
CA ASP A 223 -6.01 14.60 -0.34
C ASP A 223 -6.82 15.00 0.91
N PRO A 224 -6.59 16.22 1.45
CA PRO A 224 -7.24 16.66 2.68
C PRO A 224 -8.75 16.86 2.49
N ASP A 225 -9.19 17.24 1.29
CA ASP A 225 -10.60 17.49 0.99
C ASP A 225 -11.45 16.23 1.18
N ASN A 226 -10.95 15.07 0.76
CA ASN A 226 -11.68 13.82 0.92
C ASN A 226 -11.44 13.15 2.29
N PHE A 227 -10.29 13.40 2.93
CA PHE A 227 -9.86 12.54 4.04
C PHE A 227 -9.54 13.25 5.35
N LYS A 228 -9.65 14.59 5.47
CA LYS A 228 -9.36 15.31 6.72
C LYS A 228 -10.03 14.70 7.96
N TYR A 229 -11.22 14.10 7.79
CA TYR A 229 -11.93 13.40 8.86
C TYR A 229 -11.14 12.23 9.48
N LEU A 230 -10.18 11.62 8.76
CA LEU A 230 -9.35 10.53 9.26
C LEU A 230 -8.47 10.96 10.45
N LEU A 231 -8.17 12.26 10.59
CA LEU A 231 -7.43 12.79 11.74
C LEU A 231 -8.28 12.87 13.01
N TYR A 232 -9.58 12.65 12.90
CA TYR A 232 -10.54 12.70 14.01
C TYR A 232 -11.07 11.31 14.37
N LEU A 233 -10.43 10.25 13.87
CA LEU A 233 -10.72 8.89 14.32
C LEU A 233 -10.40 8.78 15.83
N GLU A 234 -11.36 8.23 16.58
CA GLU A 234 -11.41 8.21 18.05
C GLU A 234 -10.07 7.82 18.70
N TYR A 235 -9.47 6.72 18.26
CA TYR A 235 -8.25 6.16 18.84
C TYR A 235 -6.95 6.84 18.39
N PHE A 236 -7.02 7.83 17.49
CA PHE A 236 -5.82 8.58 17.11
C PHE A 236 -5.51 9.72 18.08
N GLU A 237 -6.52 10.26 18.78
CA GLU A 237 -6.36 11.25 19.84
C GLU A 237 -5.48 12.45 19.45
N PHE A 238 -5.53 12.91 18.19
CA PHE A 238 -4.78 14.10 17.78
C PHE A 238 -5.35 15.34 18.45
N GLY A 239 -4.46 16.16 19.04
CA GLY A 239 -4.85 17.47 19.57
C GLY A 239 -5.29 18.42 18.45
N LYS A 240 -6.22 19.34 18.73
CA LYS A 240 -6.69 20.31 17.73
C LYS A 240 -5.54 21.11 17.10
N GLU A 241 -4.59 21.57 17.92
CA GLU A 241 -3.40 22.29 17.46
C GLU A 241 -2.50 21.42 16.59
N GLU A 242 -2.39 20.11 16.89
CA GLU A 242 -1.62 19.18 16.09
C GLU A 242 -2.25 18.99 14.72
N VAL A 243 -3.57 18.80 14.66
CA VAL A 243 -4.32 18.68 13.40
C VAL A 243 -4.18 19.95 12.57
N ASP A 244 -4.36 21.12 13.17
CA ASP A 244 -4.22 22.40 12.47
C ASP A 244 -2.79 22.60 11.96
N LYS A 245 -1.77 22.24 12.74
CA LYS A 245 -0.38 22.26 12.29
C LYS A 245 -0.16 21.33 11.10
N MET A 246 -0.61 20.08 11.20
CA MET A 246 -0.43 19.06 10.15
C MET A 246 -1.07 19.45 8.82
N LEU A 247 -2.26 20.07 8.85
CA LEU A 247 -2.97 20.50 7.65
C LEU A 247 -2.34 21.72 6.97
N ASN A 248 -1.51 22.48 7.69
CA ASN A 248 -0.81 23.65 7.17
C ASN A 248 0.65 23.35 6.74
N LEU A 249 1.17 22.15 7.02
CA LEU A 249 2.50 21.74 6.57
C LEU A 249 2.53 21.52 5.05
N ASP A 250 3.68 21.82 4.43
CA ASP A 250 3.91 21.46 3.04
C ASP A 250 3.83 19.93 2.89
N PRO A 251 3.14 19.38 1.88
CA PRO A 251 3.08 17.94 1.65
C PRO A 251 4.46 17.25 1.49
N LYS A 252 5.51 18.02 1.16
CA LYS A 252 6.90 17.59 1.03
C LYS A 252 7.73 17.77 2.31
N ASP A 253 7.11 18.27 3.39
CA ASP A 253 7.77 18.45 4.68
C ASP A 253 8.37 17.13 5.19
N GLU A 254 9.52 17.24 5.86
CA GLU A 254 10.26 16.10 6.39
C GLU A 254 9.45 15.29 7.41
N PHE A 255 8.56 15.95 8.17
CA PHE A 255 7.64 15.29 9.11
C PHE A 255 6.91 14.10 8.47
N PHE A 256 6.34 14.30 7.27
CA PHE A 256 5.61 13.23 6.62
C PHE A 256 6.54 12.11 6.16
N LYS A 257 7.76 12.44 5.72
CA LYS A 257 8.77 11.44 5.33
C LYS A 257 9.20 10.62 6.55
N GLU A 258 9.34 11.24 7.71
CA GLU A 258 9.60 10.53 8.97
C GLU A 258 8.48 9.54 9.30
N LYS A 259 7.21 9.91 9.12
CA LYS A 259 6.07 9.00 9.34
C LYS A 259 6.02 7.83 8.38
N GLU A 260 6.42 8.05 7.13
CA GLU A 260 6.59 6.96 6.17
C GLU A 260 7.75 6.03 6.56
N ASN A 261 8.87 6.58 7.01
CA ASN A 261 10.01 5.79 7.48
C ASN A 261 9.66 5.00 8.74
N GLU A 262 8.97 5.62 9.70
CA GLU A 262 8.46 4.96 10.91
C GLU A 262 7.58 3.76 10.56
N ASN A 263 6.67 3.87 9.57
CA ASN A 263 5.91 2.73 9.09
C ASN A 263 6.83 1.62 8.53
N ASN A 264 7.81 1.98 7.70
CA ASN A 264 8.75 0.99 7.16
C ASN A 264 9.53 0.27 8.27
N PHE A 265 9.92 0.98 9.33
CA PHE A 265 10.65 0.42 10.47
C PHE A 265 9.77 -0.47 11.33
N ILE A 266 8.53 -0.04 11.63
CA ILE A 266 7.58 -0.86 12.35
C ILE A 266 7.33 -2.15 11.57
N VAL A 267 7.03 -2.09 10.27
CA VAL A 267 6.81 -3.29 9.47
C VAL A 267 8.07 -4.17 9.46
N ALA A 268 9.27 -3.62 9.29
CA ALA A 268 10.50 -4.42 9.36
C ALA A 268 10.66 -5.14 10.71
N SER A 269 10.31 -4.48 11.81
CA SER A 269 10.37 -5.08 13.14
C SER A 269 9.31 -6.15 13.37
N LEU A 270 8.12 -6.02 12.76
CA LEU A 270 7.08 -7.07 12.80
C LEU A 270 7.60 -8.38 12.18
N TYR A 271 8.46 -8.27 11.15
CA TYR A 271 9.15 -9.40 10.52
C TYR A 271 10.44 -9.83 11.23
N SER A 272 10.75 -9.23 12.38
CA SER A 272 11.97 -9.49 13.15
C SER A 272 13.24 -9.32 12.32
N LEU A 273 13.25 -8.31 11.44
CA LEU A 273 14.41 -8.01 10.60
C LEU A 273 15.51 -7.33 11.42
N THR A 274 16.74 -7.83 11.34
CA THR A 274 17.92 -7.12 11.85
C THR A 274 18.29 -5.95 10.92
N LYS A 275 19.28 -5.16 11.33
CA LYS A 275 19.86 -4.14 10.45
C LYS A 275 20.39 -4.75 9.14
N GLU A 276 21.06 -5.89 9.23
CA GLU A 276 21.67 -6.58 8.08
C GLU A 276 20.60 -7.17 7.15
N ASP A 277 19.51 -7.69 7.72
CA ASP A 277 18.33 -8.09 6.94
C ASP A 277 17.76 -6.89 6.17
N PHE A 278 17.62 -5.74 6.83
CA PHE A 278 17.08 -4.53 6.19
C PHE A 278 18.00 -3.98 5.10
N VAL A 279 19.32 -4.06 5.28
CA VAL A 279 20.31 -3.74 4.22
C VAL A 279 20.15 -4.69 3.03
N THR A 280 20.10 -6.00 3.30
CA THR A 280 19.90 -7.03 2.26
C THR A 280 18.62 -6.77 1.47
N LEU A 281 17.54 -6.39 2.17
CA LEU A 281 16.26 -6.03 1.58
C LEU A 281 16.36 -4.84 0.63
N LEU A 282 17.05 -3.77 1.04
CA LEU A 282 17.15 -2.53 0.26
C LEU A 282 17.96 -2.68 -1.03
N ASN A 283 18.80 -3.72 -1.15
CA ASN A 283 19.58 -4.00 -2.37
C ASN A 283 18.71 -4.24 -3.62
N ASP A 284 17.45 -4.59 -3.43
CA ASP A 284 16.52 -4.86 -4.53
C ASP A 284 15.89 -3.59 -5.13
N PHE A 285 16.01 -2.47 -4.42
CA PHE A 285 15.39 -1.20 -4.81
C PHE A 285 16.36 -0.33 -5.62
N LYS A 286 17.00 -0.91 -6.65
CA LYS A 286 18.02 -0.25 -7.47
C LYS A 286 17.55 1.08 -8.07
N VAL A 287 16.32 1.15 -8.59
CA VAL A 287 15.77 2.40 -9.15
C VAL A 287 15.54 3.45 -8.07
N CYS A 288 15.04 3.05 -6.89
CA CYS A 288 14.89 3.96 -5.75
C CYS A 288 16.24 4.54 -5.33
N LYS A 289 17.25 3.67 -5.21
CA LYS A 289 18.63 4.02 -4.89
C LYS A 289 19.23 4.99 -5.92
N ASN A 290 19.05 4.72 -7.20
CA ASN A 290 19.55 5.58 -8.28
C ASN A 290 18.88 6.97 -8.30
N LYS A 291 17.57 7.04 -8.02
CA LYS A 291 16.83 8.32 -8.02
C LYS A 291 17.06 9.16 -6.77
N LYS A 292 17.10 8.52 -5.59
CA LYS A 292 17.15 9.21 -4.29
C LYS A 292 18.57 9.35 -3.73
N GLY A 293 19.54 8.62 -4.29
CA GLY A 293 20.95 8.66 -3.91
C GLY A 293 21.32 7.77 -2.72
N GLU A 294 22.62 7.56 -2.54
CA GLU A 294 23.21 6.75 -1.46
C GLU A 294 22.94 7.34 -0.06
N ASP A 295 22.88 8.66 0.05
CA ASP A 295 22.61 9.36 1.31
C ASP A 295 21.22 9.03 1.86
N TYR A 296 20.23 8.91 0.98
CA TYR A 296 18.88 8.50 1.36
C TYR A 296 18.85 7.08 1.90
N ILE A 297 19.52 6.14 1.23
CA ILE A 297 19.58 4.73 1.67
C ILE A 297 20.33 4.63 3.01
N SER A 298 21.45 5.35 3.14
CA SER A 298 22.23 5.41 4.39
C SER A 298 21.41 5.97 5.55
N SER A 299 20.61 7.02 5.30
CA SER A 299 19.70 7.60 6.28
C SER A 299 18.60 6.62 6.70
N LEU A 300 18.02 5.86 5.77
CA LEU A 300 17.05 4.80 6.09
C LEU A 300 17.66 3.71 6.98
N ILE A 301 18.85 3.22 6.64
CA ILE A 301 19.54 2.16 7.41
C ILE A 301 19.85 2.66 8.84
N LYS A 302 20.40 3.87 8.95
CA LYS A 302 20.70 4.50 10.26
C LYS A 302 19.42 4.76 11.06
N GLY A 303 18.35 5.17 10.39
CA GLY A 303 17.04 5.34 10.99
C GLY A 303 16.50 4.05 11.59
N TYR A 304 16.60 2.94 10.85
CA TYR A 304 16.16 1.63 11.33
C TYR A 304 17.01 1.12 12.49
N GLU A 305 18.33 1.28 12.42
CA GLU A 305 19.23 0.93 13.54
C GLU A 305 18.88 1.70 14.81
N ASN A 306 18.59 2.99 14.70
CA ASN A 306 18.16 3.81 15.83
C ASN A 306 16.78 3.41 16.37
N TYR A 307 15.88 2.93 15.50
CA TYR A 307 14.58 2.40 15.89
C TYR A 307 14.75 1.12 16.71
N LEU A 308 15.54 0.15 16.24
CA LEU A 308 15.82 -1.10 16.97
C LEU A 308 16.39 -0.83 18.37
N ARG A 309 17.38 0.07 18.49
CA ARG A 309 17.96 0.46 19.79
C ARG A 309 16.95 1.05 20.76
N ARG A 310 15.90 1.73 20.28
CA ARG A 310 14.83 2.28 21.12
C ARG A 310 13.89 1.20 21.62
N MET A 311 13.58 0.20 20.78
CA MET A 311 12.76 -0.95 21.17
C MET A 311 13.45 -1.80 22.24
N ASP A 312 14.75 -2.07 22.08
CA ASP A 312 15.50 -2.85 23.06
C ASP A 312 15.52 -2.19 24.44
N LYS A 313 15.63 -0.85 24.48
CA LYS A 313 15.55 -0.09 25.73
C LYS A 313 14.18 -0.15 26.39
N HIS A 314 13.09 -0.17 25.61
CA HIS A 314 11.74 -0.31 26.16
C HIS A 314 11.47 -1.73 26.67
N ASN A 315 12.04 -2.76 26.03
CA ASN A 315 11.88 -4.16 26.46
C ASN A 315 12.73 -4.52 27.68
N ALA A 316 13.76 -3.72 28.00
CA ALA A 316 14.66 -3.93 29.13
C ALA A 316 14.27 -3.14 30.40
N ALA A 317 13.25 -2.28 30.33
CA ALA A 317 12.76 -1.43 31.42
C ALA A 317 11.46 -1.99 32.00
#